data_AF-A0A370S1E3-F1
#
_entry.id   AF-A0A370S1E3-F1
#
_cell.length_a   1.000
_cell.length_b   1.000
_cell.length_c   1.000
_cell.angle_alpha   90.00
_cell.angle_beta   90.00
_cell.angle_gamma   90.00
#
_symmetry.space_group_name_H-M   'P 1'
#
loop_
_entity.id
_entity.type
_entity.pdbx_description
1 polymer ?
#
loop_
_entity_poly.entity_id
_entity_poly.type
_entity_poly.pdbx_seq_one_letter_code
_entity_poly.pdbx_strand_id
1 'polypeptide(L)'
;MSEISELKRLAEETKGWDNLKSCWPEETEDGDLEVNWFVGAVTEDDDKYPVLEVNTAQYDALEDAGRLARYYAAANPAAVLALIAENERLAAQARLAGVSAEMTVHQAVGRAATEALLVMHERDQLKAENEALRAKLENPDPILIQCLDGAIAEQDQLEKDAARYRWTSTEGNWVARMFGKWRAHIGAYGDASPTEWYETREEAIDAAMGKAVKP
;
A
#
# COMPACT_ATOMS: atom_id res chain seq x y z
N MET A 1 14.58 -35.07 31.70
CA MET A 1 13.78 -34.02 32.39
C MET A 1 14.56 -32.73 32.30
N SER A 2 13.92 -31.60 31.99
CA SER A 2 14.60 -30.30 32.06
C SER A 2 14.83 -29.90 33.52
N GLU A 3 15.84 -29.07 33.78
CA GLU A 3 16.15 -28.56 35.11
C GLU A 3 14.95 -27.88 35.77
N ILE A 4 14.11 -27.20 34.99
CA ILE A 4 12.89 -26.54 35.48
C ILE A 4 11.78 -27.53 35.87
N SER A 5 11.68 -28.68 35.18
CA SER A 5 10.70 -29.72 35.55
C SER A 5 11.08 -30.38 36.87
N GLU A 6 12.37 -30.60 37.10
CA GLU A 6 12.87 -31.16 38.36
C GLU A 6 12.69 -30.15 39.51
N LEU A 7 13.00 -28.87 39.29
CA LEU A 7 12.76 -27.82 40.28
C LEU A 7 11.28 -27.69 40.63
N LYS A 8 10.38 -27.77 39.64
CA LYS A 8 8.93 -27.76 39.87
C LYS A 8 8.50 -28.94 40.72
N ARG A 9 8.96 -30.16 40.40
CA ARG A 9 8.67 -31.38 41.17
C ARG A 9 9.09 -31.24 42.63
N LEU A 10 10.34 -30.80 42.86
CA LEU A 10 10.87 -30.60 44.22
C LEU A 10 10.08 -29.53 45.00
N ALA A 11 9.71 -28.43 44.35
CA ALA A 11 8.90 -27.38 44.98
C ALA A 11 7.46 -27.85 45.27
N GLU A 12 6.86 -28.68 44.40
CA GLU A 12 5.54 -29.29 44.64
C GLU A 12 5.58 -30.28 45.81
N GLU A 13 6.64 -31.09 45.93
CA GLU A 13 6.86 -32.03 47.04
C GLU A 13 7.05 -31.33 48.39
N THR A 14 7.49 -30.07 48.36
CA THR A 14 7.79 -29.27 49.56
C THR A 14 6.74 -28.20 49.87
N LYS A 15 5.61 -28.17 49.17
CA LYS A 15 4.51 -27.20 49.35
C LYS A 15 3.90 -27.12 50.77
N GLY A 16 4.18 -28.09 51.64
CA GLY A 16 3.84 -28.01 53.06
C GLY A 16 4.74 -27.10 53.90
N TRP A 17 5.85 -26.64 53.31
CA TRP A 17 6.91 -25.84 53.94
C TRP A 17 6.91 -24.39 53.41
N ASP A 18 5.77 -23.89 52.94
CA ASP A 18 5.61 -22.55 52.37
C ASP A 18 5.82 -21.42 53.41
N ASN A 19 5.86 -21.75 54.70
CA ASN A 19 6.08 -20.82 55.80
C ASN A 19 7.57 -20.54 56.09
N LEU A 20 8.50 -21.12 55.34
CA LEU A 20 9.95 -20.89 55.45
C LEU A 20 10.40 -19.56 54.80
N LYS A 21 9.72 -18.47 55.18
CA LYS A 21 9.89 -17.13 54.60
C LYS A 21 10.65 -16.17 55.50
N SER A 22 11.10 -16.64 56.66
CA SER A 22 11.73 -15.83 57.68
C SER A 22 13.17 -16.27 57.91
N CYS A 23 14.00 -15.32 58.32
CA CYS A 23 15.36 -15.58 58.77
C CYS A 23 15.74 -14.67 59.94
N TRP A 24 16.59 -15.14 60.84
CA TRP A 24 17.04 -14.40 62.03
C TRP A 24 18.47 -14.81 62.40
N PRO A 25 19.25 -13.92 63.03
CA PRO A 25 20.56 -14.27 63.58
C PRO A 25 20.42 -15.18 64.80
N GLU A 26 21.47 -15.94 65.12
CA GLU A 26 21.60 -16.64 66.40
C GLU A 26 21.68 -15.63 67.56
N GLU A 27 20.92 -15.89 68.63
CA GLU A 27 20.93 -15.09 69.85
C GLU A 27 21.85 -15.76 70.87
N THR A 28 22.89 -15.06 71.32
CA THR A 28 23.77 -15.53 72.41
C THR A 28 23.37 -14.91 73.75
N GLU A 29 23.71 -15.59 74.86
CA GLU A 29 23.44 -15.10 76.23
C GLU A 29 24.07 -13.73 76.54
N ASP A 30 25.15 -13.36 75.83
CA ASP A 30 25.88 -12.11 76.04
C ASP A 30 25.45 -10.96 75.11
N GLY A 31 24.46 -11.19 74.22
CA GLY A 31 23.97 -10.18 73.28
C GLY A 31 24.93 -9.89 72.12
N ASP A 32 26.02 -10.64 72.03
CA ASP A 32 26.89 -10.64 70.85
C ASP A 32 26.18 -11.41 69.73
N LEU A 33 25.98 -10.75 68.58
CA LEU A 33 25.41 -11.39 67.40
C LEU A 33 26.42 -12.42 66.89
N GLU A 34 26.15 -13.71 67.14
CA GLU A 34 26.96 -14.78 66.59
C GLU A 34 26.73 -14.96 65.08
N VAL A 35 27.71 -15.65 64.52
CA VAL A 35 28.06 -15.79 63.10
C VAL A 35 26.98 -16.48 62.26
N ASN A 36 26.06 -17.18 62.92
CA ASN A 36 25.10 -18.06 62.28
C ASN A 36 23.76 -17.37 62.06
N TRP A 37 23.15 -17.68 60.94
CA TRP A 37 21.80 -17.24 60.61
C TRP A 37 20.90 -18.44 60.38
N PHE A 38 19.67 -18.36 60.87
CA PHE A 38 18.69 -19.41 60.65
C PHE A 38 17.67 -18.98 59.60
N VAL A 39 17.20 -19.96 58.82
CA VAL A 39 16.04 -19.85 57.94
C VAL A 39 15.00 -20.86 58.42
N GLY A 40 13.76 -20.40 58.56
CA GLY A 40 12.72 -21.22 59.16
C GLY A 40 11.36 -20.55 59.20
N ALA A 41 10.49 -21.14 60.00
CA ALA A 41 9.17 -20.61 60.27
C ALA A 41 9.21 -19.72 61.53
N VAL A 42 8.48 -18.61 61.48
CA VAL A 42 8.17 -17.78 62.65
C VAL A 42 6.66 -17.76 62.80
N THR A 43 6.15 -18.09 63.98
CA THR A 43 4.71 -18.10 64.28
C THR A 43 4.20 -16.69 64.55
N GLU A 44 2.89 -16.55 64.78
CA GLU A 44 2.29 -15.28 65.19
C GLU A 44 2.78 -14.81 66.57
N ASP A 45 3.22 -15.75 67.42
CA ASP A 45 3.73 -15.51 68.78
C ASP A 45 5.26 -15.27 68.81
N ASP A 46 5.90 -15.08 67.64
CA ASP A 46 7.35 -14.93 67.46
C ASP A 46 8.18 -16.17 67.84
N ASP A 47 7.55 -17.34 67.93
CA ASP A 47 8.27 -18.60 68.12
C ASP A 47 9.04 -18.96 66.84
N LYS A 48 10.34 -19.20 66.99
CA LYS A 48 11.29 -19.44 65.91
C LYS A 48 11.59 -20.94 65.76
N TYR A 49 11.29 -21.50 64.58
CA TYR A 49 11.54 -22.90 64.24
C TYR A 49 12.53 -23.01 63.08
N PRO A 50 13.83 -23.23 63.35
CA PRO A 50 14.86 -23.30 62.31
C PRO A 50 14.75 -24.58 61.48
N VAL A 51 14.98 -24.46 60.19
CA VAL A 51 15.06 -25.59 59.24
C VAL A 51 16.41 -25.64 58.53
N LEU A 52 17.08 -24.49 58.39
CA LEU A 52 18.40 -24.37 57.82
C LEU A 52 19.24 -23.41 58.66
N GLU A 53 20.47 -23.81 58.98
CA GLU A 53 21.51 -22.93 59.52
C GLU A 53 22.43 -22.49 58.38
N VAL A 54 22.74 -21.22 58.33
CA VAL A 54 23.63 -20.57 57.37
C VAL A 54 24.83 -20.05 58.14
N ASN A 55 25.94 -20.78 58.01
CA ASN A 55 27.22 -20.44 58.60
C ASN A 55 28.25 -20.21 57.48
N THR A 56 28.75 -18.98 57.38
CA THR A 56 29.76 -18.60 56.38
C THR A 56 31.15 -18.40 56.98
N ALA A 57 31.34 -18.71 58.27
CA ALA A 57 32.61 -18.52 58.98
C ALA A 57 33.77 -19.27 58.32
N GLN A 58 33.50 -20.49 57.85
CA GLN A 58 34.50 -21.37 57.23
C GLN A 58 35.02 -20.85 55.87
N TYR A 59 34.39 -19.78 55.35
CA TYR A 59 34.74 -19.16 54.07
C TYR A 59 35.29 -17.74 54.24
N ASP A 60 35.68 -17.34 55.47
CA ASP A 60 36.11 -15.98 55.81
C ASP A 60 35.10 -14.89 55.41
N ALA A 61 33.81 -15.25 55.32
CA ALA A 61 32.73 -14.42 54.79
C ALA A 61 31.59 -14.21 55.81
N LEU A 62 31.96 -14.01 57.07
CA LEU A 62 31.04 -13.88 58.22
C LEU A 62 29.83 -12.98 57.95
N GLU A 63 30.09 -11.83 57.34
CA GLU A 63 29.11 -10.76 57.10
C GLU A 63 28.05 -11.16 56.05
N ASP A 64 28.30 -12.20 55.25
CA ASP A 64 27.40 -12.65 54.19
C ASP A 64 26.32 -13.64 54.68
N ALA A 65 26.46 -14.24 55.87
CA ALA A 65 25.51 -15.23 56.39
C ALA A 65 24.06 -14.72 56.34
N GLY A 66 23.83 -13.48 56.79
CA GLY A 66 22.49 -12.88 56.75
C GLY A 66 21.99 -12.58 55.35
N ARG A 67 22.87 -12.31 54.38
CA ARG A 67 22.49 -12.12 52.98
C ARG A 67 22.05 -13.46 52.36
N LEU A 68 22.80 -14.53 52.60
CA LEU A 68 22.45 -15.88 52.13
C LEU A 68 21.16 -16.38 52.78
N ALA A 69 20.98 -16.18 54.08
CA ALA A 69 19.77 -16.58 54.79
C ALA A 69 18.51 -15.89 54.20
N ARG A 70 18.59 -14.58 53.94
CA ARG A 70 17.52 -13.84 53.25
C ARG A 70 17.23 -14.38 51.85
N TYR A 71 18.27 -14.76 51.11
CA TYR A 71 18.09 -15.37 49.79
C TYR A 71 17.37 -16.71 49.87
N TYR A 72 17.80 -17.62 50.76
CA TYR A 72 17.15 -18.92 50.95
C TYR A 72 15.70 -18.79 51.44
N ALA A 73 15.43 -17.86 52.36
CA ALA A 73 14.06 -17.56 52.82
C ALA A 73 13.17 -17.03 51.68
N ALA A 74 13.73 -16.19 50.80
CA ALA A 74 13.00 -15.68 49.63
C ALA A 74 12.78 -16.77 48.57
N ALA A 75 13.70 -17.73 48.43
CA ALA A 75 13.65 -18.86 47.50
C ALA A 75 12.82 -20.05 48.03
N ASN A 76 11.79 -19.79 48.84
CA ASN A 76 10.89 -20.84 49.36
C ASN A 76 10.05 -21.50 48.25
N PRO A 77 9.49 -22.71 48.49
CA PRO A 77 8.73 -23.46 47.48
C PRO A 77 7.59 -22.67 46.84
N ALA A 78 6.85 -21.89 47.62
CA ALA A 78 5.76 -21.04 47.11
C ALA A 78 6.27 -19.98 46.12
N ALA A 79 7.38 -19.30 46.43
CA ALA A 79 7.99 -18.31 45.53
C ALA A 79 8.51 -18.94 44.23
N VAL A 80 9.16 -20.11 44.32
CA VAL A 80 9.64 -20.86 43.16
C VAL A 80 8.49 -21.29 42.25
N LEU A 81 7.41 -21.85 42.82
CA LEU A 81 6.23 -22.26 42.05
C LEU A 81 5.54 -21.06 41.38
N ALA A 82 5.45 -19.92 42.06
CA ALA A 82 4.89 -18.70 41.49
C ALA A 82 5.69 -18.20 40.27
N LEU A 83 7.04 -18.20 40.37
CA LEU A 83 7.92 -17.82 39.26
C LEU A 83 7.81 -18.79 38.09
N ILE A 84 7.72 -20.10 38.35
CA ILE A 84 7.52 -21.12 37.31
C ILE A 84 6.18 -20.91 36.61
N ALA A 85 5.10 -20.69 37.36
CA ALA A 85 3.78 -20.45 36.79
C ALA A 85 3.75 -19.19 35.92
N GLU A 86 4.40 -18.12 36.35
CA GLU A 86 4.51 -16.89 35.55
C GLU A 86 5.35 -17.11 34.28
N ASN A 87 6.43 -17.88 34.35
CA ASN A 87 7.23 -18.24 33.19
C ASN A 87 6.41 -19.06 32.16
N GLU A 88 5.65 -20.05 32.64
CA GLU A 88 4.74 -20.86 31.81
C GLU A 88 3.67 -19.98 31.13
N ARG A 89 3.11 -19.01 31.87
CA ARG A 89 2.14 -18.04 31.34
C ARG A 89 2.76 -17.15 30.26
N LEU A 90 3.94 -16.58 30.50
CA LEU A 90 4.66 -15.74 29.54
C LEU A 90 5.06 -16.52 28.29
N ALA A 91 5.54 -17.75 28.45
CA ALA A 91 5.87 -18.62 27.33
C ALA A 91 4.63 -18.96 26.47
N ALA A 92 3.48 -19.20 27.10
CA ALA A 92 2.22 -19.41 26.38
C ALA A 92 1.79 -18.14 25.62
N GLN A 93 1.89 -16.96 26.26
CA GLN A 93 1.58 -15.67 25.63
C GLN A 93 2.48 -15.39 24.42
N ALA A 94 3.79 -15.67 24.53
CA ALA A 94 4.74 -15.51 23.44
C ALA A 94 4.41 -16.44 22.25
N ARG A 95 4.06 -17.70 22.52
CA ARG A 95 3.62 -18.65 21.47
C ARG A 95 2.36 -18.16 20.75
N LEU A 96 1.35 -17.70 21.49
CA LEU A 96 0.12 -17.18 20.89
C LEU A 96 0.37 -15.93 20.04
N ALA A 97 1.22 -15.02 20.51
CA ALA A 97 1.62 -13.84 19.75
C ALA A 97 2.34 -14.24 18.44
N GLY A 98 3.24 -15.24 18.49
CA GLY A 98 3.90 -15.78 17.31
C GLY A 98 2.91 -16.33 16.28
N VAL A 99 1.99 -17.20 16.70
CA VAL A 99 0.95 -17.77 15.82
C VAL A 99 0.05 -16.69 15.22
N SER A 100 -0.33 -15.68 16.01
CA SER A 100 -1.13 -14.55 15.52
C SER A 100 -0.40 -13.72 14.46
N ALA A 101 0.90 -13.48 14.66
CA ALA A 101 1.73 -12.79 13.68
C ALA A 101 1.85 -13.59 12.37
N GLU A 102 2.12 -14.90 12.46
CA GLU A 102 2.19 -15.78 11.29
C GLU A 102 0.87 -15.82 10.51
N MET A 103 -0.27 -15.93 11.20
CA MET A 103 -1.59 -15.88 10.58
C MET A 103 -1.83 -14.56 9.84
N THR A 104 -1.43 -13.44 10.43
CA THR A 104 -1.56 -12.11 9.81
C THR A 104 -0.72 -12.02 8.53
N VAL A 105 0.51 -12.52 8.57
CA VAL A 105 1.39 -12.59 7.39
C VAL A 105 0.78 -13.48 6.31
N HIS A 106 0.31 -14.67 6.66
CA HIS A 106 -0.31 -15.60 5.69
C HIS A 106 -1.54 -14.98 5.02
N GLN A 107 -2.39 -14.28 5.78
CA GLN A 107 -3.55 -13.58 5.21
C GLN A 107 -3.14 -12.44 4.27
N ALA A 108 -2.13 -11.64 4.65
CA ALA A 108 -1.62 -10.57 3.81
C ALA A 108 -1.00 -11.09 2.51
N VAL A 109 -0.17 -12.14 2.60
CA VAL A 109 0.45 -12.80 1.45
C VAL A 109 -0.61 -13.42 0.54
N GLY A 110 -1.63 -14.09 1.11
CA GLY A 110 -2.72 -14.66 0.32
C GLY A 110 -3.54 -13.62 -0.44
N ARG A 111 -3.79 -12.45 0.18
CA ARG A 111 -4.44 -11.31 -0.50
C ARG A 111 -3.57 -10.77 -1.63
N ALA A 112 -2.31 -10.46 -1.34
CA ALA A 112 -1.38 -9.94 -2.33
C ALA A 112 -1.18 -10.89 -3.52
N ALA A 113 -1.13 -12.21 -3.27
CA ALA A 113 -1.04 -13.22 -4.32
C ALA A 113 -2.29 -13.21 -5.22
N THR A 114 -3.48 -13.07 -4.63
CA THR A 114 -4.74 -13.00 -5.37
C THR A 114 -4.80 -11.73 -6.23
N GLU A 115 -4.43 -10.58 -5.66
CA GLU A 115 -4.35 -9.30 -6.37
C GLU A 115 -3.35 -9.37 -7.53
N ALA A 116 -2.18 -9.97 -7.30
CA ALA A 116 -1.17 -10.16 -8.35
C ALA A 116 -1.70 -11.00 -9.52
N LEU A 117 -2.47 -12.06 -9.25
CA LEU A 117 -3.10 -12.89 -10.29
C LEU A 117 -4.12 -12.09 -11.10
N LEU A 118 -4.93 -11.25 -10.45
CA LEU A 118 -5.90 -10.39 -11.14
C LEU A 118 -5.20 -9.39 -12.06
N VAL A 119 -4.18 -8.70 -11.56
CA VAL A 119 -3.39 -7.74 -12.36
C VAL A 119 -2.69 -8.44 -13.53
N MET A 120 -2.20 -9.66 -13.33
CA MET A 120 -1.62 -10.45 -14.42
C MET A 120 -2.65 -10.77 -15.50
N HIS A 121 -3.87 -11.14 -15.11
CA HIS A 121 -4.95 -11.42 -16.05
C HIS A 121 -5.34 -10.17 -16.85
N GLU A 122 -5.55 -9.04 -16.17
CA GLU A 122 -5.86 -7.75 -16.82
C GLU A 122 -4.75 -7.33 -17.78
N ARG A 123 -3.48 -7.47 -17.39
CA ARG A 123 -2.33 -7.19 -18.26
C ARG A 123 -2.38 -8.03 -19.53
N ASP A 124 -2.67 -9.32 -19.42
CA ASP A 124 -2.68 -10.23 -20.56
C ASP A 124 -3.87 -9.94 -21.49
N GLN A 125 -5.02 -9.58 -20.94
CA GLN A 125 -6.15 -9.07 -21.72
C GLN A 125 -5.78 -7.78 -22.48
N LEU A 126 -5.21 -6.79 -21.79
CA LEU A 126 -4.79 -5.53 -22.42
C LEU A 126 -3.72 -5.72 -23.50
N LYS A 127 -2.83 -6.70 -23.34
CA LYS A 127 -1.87 -7.07 -24.38
C LYS A 127 -2.57 -7.64 -25.61
N ALA A 128 -3.53 -8.55 -25.42
CA ALA A 128 -4.30 -9.12 -26.51
C ALA A 128 -5.13 -8.05 -27.25
N GLU A 129 -5.76 -7.13 -26.53
CA GLU A 129 -6.50 -6.01 -27.12
C GLU A 129 -5.57 -5.06 -27.89
N ASN A 130 -4.41 -4.71 -27.33
CA ASN A 130 -3.43 -3.87 -28.02
C ASN A 130 -2.89 -4.53 -29.30
N GLU A 131 -2.64 -5.84 -29.27
CA GLU A 131 -2.21 -6.60 -30.45
C GLU A 131 -3.31 -6.61 -31.53
N ALA A 132 -4.57 -6.84 -31.15
CA ALA A 132 -5.70 -6.77 -32.07
C ALA A 132 -5.89 -5.37 -32.68
N LEU A 133 -5.69 -4.30 -31.90
CA LEU A 133 -5.75 -2.92 -32.40
C LEU A 133 -4.58 -2.61 -33.34
N ARG A 134 -3.36 -3.07 -33.03
CA ARG A 134 -2.20 -2.93 -33.92
C ARG A 134 -2.44 -3.64 -35.25
N ALA A 135 -3.00 -4.85 -35.23
CA ALA A 135 -3.34 -5.58 -36.45
C ALA A 135 -4.37 -4.83 -37.32
N LYS A 136 -5.38 -4.21 -36.70
CA LYS A 136 -6.37 -3.36 -37.40
C LYS A 136 -5.75 -2.08 -37.96
N LEU A 137 -4.75 -1.51 -37.30
CA LEU A 137 -4.06 -0.32 -37.77
C LEU A 137 -3.10 -0.63 -38.93
N GLU A 138 -2.42 -1.78 -38.86
CA GLU A 138 -1.50 -2.24 -39.91
C GLU A 138 -2.25 -2.69 -41.18
N ASN A 139 -3.44 -3.29 -41.00
CA ASN A 139 -4.34 -3.65 -42.09
C ASN A 139 -5.68 -2.91 -41.93
N PRO A 140 -5.71 -1.60 -42.23
CA PRO A 140 -6.94 -0.83 -42.15
C PRO A 140 -7.98 -1.37 -43.13
N ASP A 141 -9.25 -1.29 -42.75
CA ASP A 141 -10.37 -1.80 -43.55
C ASP A 141 -10.31 -1.17 -44.97
N PRO A 142 -10.22 -1.98 -46.04
CA PRO A 142 -10.18 -1.47 -47.41
C PRO A 142 -11.36 -0.55 -47.74
N ILE A 143 -12.53 -0.76 -47.13
CA ILE A 143 -13.69 0.12 -47.29
C ILE A 143 -13.41 1.49 -46.70
N LEU A 144 -12.80 1.57 -45.50
CA LEU A 144 -12.42 2.83 -44.89
C LEU A 144 -11.39 3.57 -45.75
N ILE A 145 -10.40 2.85 -46.29
CA ILE A 145 -9.40 3.43 -47.22
C ILE A 145 -10.11 3.99 -48.47
N GLN A 146 -10.99 3.21 -49.10
CA GLN A 146 -11.74 3.65 -50.28
C GLN A 146 -12.64 4.86 -50.00
N CYS A 147 -13.29 4.91 -48.85
CA CYS A 147 -14.09 6.05 -48.44
C CYS A 147 -13.23 7.31 -48.24
N LEU A 148 -12.05 7.18 -47.62
CA LEU A 148 -11.09 8.27 -47.45
C LEU A 148 -10.55 8.75 -48.79
N ASP A 149 -10.12 7.85 -49.67
CA ASP A 149 -9.66 8.18 -51.02
C ASP A 149 -10.75 8.86 -51.85
N GLY A 150 -12.00 8.39 -51.73
CA GLY A 150 -13.16 9.00 -52.36
C GLY A 150 -13.42 10.42 -51.87
N ALA A 151 -13.37 10.65 -50.56
CA ALA A 151 -13.53 11.97 -49.97
C ALA A 151 -12.40 12.94 -50.37
N ILE A 152 -11.15 12.45 -50.42
CA ILE A 152 -10.00 13.22 -50.93
C ILE A 152 -10.21 13.59 -52.40
N ALA A 153 -10.62 12.63 -53.24
CA ALA A 153 -10.87 12.87 -54.65
C ALA A 153 -12.02 13.86 -54.89
N GLU A 154 -13.10 13.77 -54.10
CA GLU A 154 -14.21 14.72 -54.13
C GLU A 154 -13.73 16.12 -53.74
N GLN A 155 -12.94 16.25 -52.68
CA GLN A 155 -12.36 17.53 -52.26
C GLN A 155 -11.47 18.14 -53.35
N ASP A 156 -10.58 17.35 -53.97
CA ASP A 156 -9.73 17.80 -55.08
C ASP A 156 -10.57 18.29 -56.27
N GLN A 157 -11.68 17.61 -56.56
CA GLN A 157 -12.58 17.99 -57.64
C GLN A 157 -13.31 19.31 -57.33
N LEU A 158 -13.80 19.45 -56.10
CA LEU A 158 -14.41 20.69 -55.62
C LEU A 158 -13.41 21.86 -55.69
N GLU A 159 -12.14 21.65 -55.35
CA GLU A 159 -11.10 22.68 -55.47
C GLU A 159 -10.82 23.07 -56.92
N LYS A 160 -10.76 22.10 -57.84
CA LYS A 160 -10.62 22.36 -59.29
C LYS A 160 -11.81 23.13 -59.86
N ASP A 161 -13.03 22.76 -59.47
CA ASP A 161 -14.23 23.43 -59.92
C ASP A 161 -14.31 24.85 -59.35
N ALA A 162 -13.98 25.05 -58.07
CA ALA A 162 -13.84 26.37 -57.47
C ALA A 162 -12.81 27.23 -58.22
N ALA A 163 -11.64 26.66 -58.57
CA ALA A 163 -10.63 27.36 -59.36
C ALA A 163 -11.14 27.73 -60.77
N ARG A 164 -11.88 26.84 -61.44
CA ARG A 164 -12.53 27.12 -62.73
C ARG A 164 -13.57 28.23 -62.61
N TYR A 165 -14.39 28.21 -61.57
CA TYR A 165 -15.37 29.27 -61.31
C TYR A 165 -14.70 30.61 -61.03
N ARG A 166 -13.59 30.62 -60.29
CA ARG A 166 -12.77 31.83 -60.11
C ARG A 166 -12.21 32.32 -61.44
N TRP A 167 -11.58 31.48 -62.24
CA TRP A 167 -11.05 31.86 -63.56
C TRP A 167 -12.13 32.43 -64.50
N THR A 168 -13.27 31.73 -64.62
CA THR A 168 -14.40 32.23 -65.43
C THR A 168 -14.99 33.52 -64.86
N SER A 169 -14.89 33.76 -63.55
CA SER A 169 -15.24 35.04 -62.96
C SER A 169 -14.26 36.13 -63.40
N THR A 170 -12.94 35.91 -63.30
CA THR A 170 -11.94 36.94 -63.60
C THR A 170 -11.83 37.22 -65.10
N GLU A 171 -11.73 36.20 -65.95
CA GLU A 171 -11.62 36.34 -67.41
C GLU A 171 -12.98 36.52 -68.11
N GLY A 172 -14.04 35.87 -67.62
CA GLY A 172 -15.39 36.10 -68.14
C GLY A 172 -15.89 37.52 -67.85
N ASN A 173 -15.43 38.15 -66.77
CA ASN A 173 -15.67 39.57 -66.50
C ASN A 173 -14.94 40.47 -67.51
N TRP A 174 -13.82 40.05 -68.10
CA TRP A 174 -13.21 40.77 -69.23
C TRP A 174 -14.11 40.75 -70.48
N VAL A 175 -14.66 39.58 -70.82
CA VAL A 175 -15.62 39.42 -71.93
C VAL A 175 -16.91 40.19 -71.65
N ALA A 176 -17.47 40.12 -70.44
CA ALA A 176 -18.66 40.86 -70.03
C ALA A 176 -18.41 42.38 -69.98
N ARG A 177 -17.22 42.86 -69.61
CA ARG A 177 -16.83 44.28 -69.72
C ARG A 177 -16.71 44.71 -71.19
N MET A 178 -16.13 43.87 -72.05
CA MET A 178 -16.01 44.13 -73.49
C MET A 178 -17.40 44.22 -74.16
N PHE A 179 -18.26 43.22 -73.95
CA PHE A 179 -19.61 43.19 -74.53
C PHE A 179 -20.62 44.08 -73.79
N GLY A 180 -20.42 44.37 -72.51
CA GLY A 180 -21.21 45.33 -71.74
C GLY A 180 -20.95 46.77 -72.17
N LYS A 181 -19.68 47.12 -72.46
CA LYS A 181 -19.35 48.38 -73.14
C LYS A 181 -19.92 48.43 -74.55
N TRP A 182 -19.94 47.31 -75.28
CA TRP A 182 -20.59 47.23 -76.58
C TRP A 182 -22.12 47.40 -76.47
N ARG A 183 -22.79 46.71 -75.53
CA ARG A 183 -24.23 46.84 -75.27
C ARG A 183 -24.65 48.23 -74.78
N ALA A 184 -23.85 48.87 -73.93
CA ALA A 184 -24.05 50.26 -73.53
C ALA A 184 -23.93 51.23 -74.73
N HIS A 185 -23.17 50.86 -75.77
CA HIS A 185 -23.02 51.64 -77.00
C HIS A 185 -24.21 51.50 -77.97
N ILE A 186 -25.02 50.43 -77.87
CA ILE A 186 -26.19 50.16 -78.75
C ILE A 186 -27.56 50.41 -78.09
N GLY A 187 -27.62 50.92 -76.86
CA GLY A 187 -28.82 51.59 -76.33
C GLY A 187 -30.09 50.75 -76.23
N ALA A 188 -30.04 49.54 -75.67
CA ALA A 188 -31.22 48.74 -75.35
C ALA A 188 -31.36 48.55 -73.82
N TYR A 189 -32.56 48.88 -73.30
CA TYR A 189 -33.14 48.69 -71.94
C TYR A 189 -32.53 47.53 -71.11
N GLY A 190 -32.48 47.51 -69.77
CA GLY A 190 -33.07 48.27 -68.66
C GLY A 190 -32.85 47.46 -67.37
N ASP A 191 -32.66 48.14 -66.24
CA ASP A 191 -32.56 47.69 -64.83
C ASP A 191 -31.66 46.51 -64.38
N ALA A 192 -31.04 46.76 -63.22
CA ALA A 192 -30.11 45.96 -62.43
C ALA A 192 -28.65 45.94 -62.92
N SER A 193 -27.78 46.56 -62.13
CA SER A 193 -26.33 46.57 -62.30
C SER A 193 -25.79 45.14 -62.45
N PRO A 194 -25.24 44.74 -63.61
CA PRO A 194 -24.67 43.42 -63.76
C PRO A 194 -23.50 43.16 -62.79
N THR A 195 -22.89 44.21 -62.22
CA THR A 195 -21.68 44.10 -61.37
C THR A 195 -21.94 43.61 -59.96
N GLU A 196 -23.13 43.81 -59.40
CA GLU A 196 -23.43 43.46 -57.99
C GLU A 196 -23.38 41.94 -57.77
N TRP A 197 -23.79 41.15 -58.77
CA TRP A 197 -23.65 39.69 -58.77
C TRP A 197 -22.18 39.22 -58.84
N TYR A 198 -21.29 40.00 -59.45
CA TYR A 198 -19.86 39.65 -59.53
C TYR A 198 -19.09 40.01 -58.26
N GLU A 199 -19.53 41.02 -57.51
CA GLU A 199 -18.86 41.50 -56.29
C GLU A 199 -19.04 40.54 -55.10
N THR A 200 -20.17 39.82 -54.99
CA THR A 200 -20.42 38.85 -53.89
C THR A 200 -20.10 37.39 -54.27
N ARG A 201 -19.49 37.15 -55.44
CA ARG A 201 -19.33 35.80 -56.00
C ARG A 201 -18.19 35.00 -55.38
N GLU A 202 -17.10 35.65 -54.98
CA GLU A 202 -15.98 34.97 -54.30
C GLU A 202 -16.40 34.47 -52.92
N GLU A 203 -17.15 35.28 -52.16
CA GLU A 203 -17.72 34.92 -50.87
C GLU A 203 -18.68 33.72 -50.99
N ALA A 204 -19.48 33.66 -52.07
CA ALA A 204 -20.37 32.53 -52.33
C ALA A 204 -19.63 31.24 -52.71
N ILE A 205 -18.53 31.34 -53.47
CA ILE A 205 -17.67 30.18 -53.80
C ILE A 205 -16.98 29.66 -52.54
N ASP A 206 -16.47 30.54 -51.69
CA ASP A 206 -15.78 30.16 -50.45
C ASP A 206 -16.75 29.59 -49.41
N ALA A 207 -17.96 30.15 -49.31
CA ALA A 207 -19.04 29.59 -48.49
C ALA A 207 -19.48 28.20 -48.96
N ALA A 208 -19.62 27.98 -50.27
CA ALA A 208 -19.97 26.68 -50.84
C ALA A 208 -18.88 25.61 -50.66
N MET A 209 -17.60 26.03 -50.62
CA MET A 209 -16.45 25.17 -50.33
C MET A 209 -16.28 24.86 -48.84
N GLY A 210 -17.17 25.38 -47.97
CA GLY A 210 -17.04 25.23 -46.51
C GLY A 210 -15.78 25.88 -45.92
N LYS A 211 -15.06 26.71 -46.70
CA LYS A 211 -13.90 27.47 -46.25
C LYS A 211 -14.44 28.65 -45.47
N ALA A 212 -14.78 28.41 -44.20
CA ALA A 212 -15.23 29.46 -43.30
C ALA A 212 -14.26 30.66 -43.36
N VAL A 213 -14.79 31.85 -43.66
CA VAL A 213 -14.07 33.10 -43.49
C VAL A 213 -13.66 33.15 -42.01
N LYS A 214 -12.37 32.95 -41.74
CA LYS A 214 -11.83 33.13 -40.39
C LYS A 214 -12.13 34.58 -39.97
N PRO A 215 -12.73 34.80 -38.79
CA PRO A 215 -12.89 36.15 -38.25
C PRO A 215 -11.53 36.83 -38.03
#